data_AF-Q1AUY3-F1
#
_entry.id   AF-Q1AUY3-F1
#
_cell.length_a   1.000
_cell.length_b   1.000
_cell.length_c   1.000
_cell.angle_alpha   90.00
_cell.angle_beta   90.00
_cell.angle_gamma   90.00
#
_symmetry.space_group_name_H-M   'P 1'
#
loop_
_entity.id
_entity.type
_entity.pdbx_description
1 polymer ?
#
loop_
_entity_poly.entity_id
_entity_poly.type
_entity_poly.pdbx_seq_one_letter_code
_entity_poly.pdbx_strand_id
1 'polypeptide(L)'
;MALPKGTPLFPLGRLVATLGALALLAGAGGDPARLLARHAFGDWGEVPPEDARENELSVREGFRIVSSYPVGGDGARVWIITEADRFST
;
A
#
# COMPACT_ATOMS: atom_id res chain seq x y z
N MET A 1 -11.74 13.07 -4.65
CA MET A 1 -10.33 13.50 -4.49
C MET A 1 -9.53 12.86 -5.61
N ALA A 2 -8.63 13.60 -6.28
CA ALA A 2 -7.90 13.12 -7.46
C ALA A 2 -6.74 12.17 -7.08
N LEU A 3 -6.38 11.27 -8.00
CA LEU A 3 -5.18 10.43 -7.90
C LEU A 3 -3.90 11.31 -7.87
N PRO A 4 -2.82 10.86 -7.20
CA PRO A 4 -1.56 11.60 -7.17
C PRO A 4 -1.03 11.84 -8.59
N LYS A 5 -0.49 13.05 -8.83
CA LYS A 5 0.13 13.44 -10.11
C LYS A 5 1.64 13.23 -10.01
N GLY A 6 2.22 12.48 -10.94
CA GLY A 6 3.66 12.20 -11.00
C GLY A 6 3.96 10.78 -11.45
N THR A 7 5.23 10.41 -11.45
CA THR A 7 5.65 9.01 -11.68
C THR A 7 5.64 8.27 -10.34
N PRO A 8 5.07 7.06 -10.25
CA PRO A 8 5.21 6.20 -9.08
C PRO A 8 6.68 6.00 -8.71
N LEU A 9 6.97 5.87 -7.42
CA LEU A 9 8.31 5.62 -6.89
C LEU A 9 8.84 4.23 -7.28
N PHE A 10 7.95 3.26 -7.48
CA PHE A 10 8.26 1.88 -7.84
C PHE A 10 7.07 1.22 -8.56
N PRO A 11 7.30 0.16 -9.36
CA PRO A 11 6.23 -0.63 -9.93
C PRO A 11 5.60 -1.56 -8.88
N LEU A 12 4.27 -1.73 -8.92
CA LEU A 12 3.51 -2.65 -8.06
C LEU A 12 3.57 -4.13 -8.53
N GLY A 13 4.05 -4.41 -9.73
CA GLY A 13 4.01 -5.77 -10.27
C GLY A 13 2.58 -6.33 -10.37
N ARG A 14 2.41 -7.63 -10.06
CA ARG A 14 1.11 -8.32 -10.11
C ARG A 14 0.32 -8.07 -8.83
N LEU A 15 -0.85 -7.45 -8.99
CA LEU A 15 -1.80 -7.25 -7.90
C LEU A 15 -2.48 -8.57 -7.51
N VAL A 16 -2.40 -8.93 -6.24
CA VAL A 16 -3.15 -10.01 -5.59
C VAL A 16 -3.82 -9.49 -4.34
N ALA A 17 -4.93 -10.12 -3.93
CA ALA A 17 -5.61 -9.73 -2.72
C ALA A 17 -6.18 -10.95 -2.00
N THR A 18 -6.12 -10.94 -0.68
CA THR A 18 -6.81 -11.93 0.14
C THR A 18 -8.32 -11.63 0.11
N LEU A 19 -9.14 -12.67 0.26
CA LEU A 19 -10.60 -12.50 0.33
C LEU A 19 -11.01 -11.56 1.48
N GLY A 20 -10.27 -11.58 2.60
CA GLY A 20 -10.51 -10.69 3.73
C GLY A 20 -10.28 -9.22 3.39
N ALA A 21 -9.19 -8.89 2.66
CA ALA A 21 -8.94 -7.51 2.23
C ALA A 21 -10.01 -7.01 1.27
N LEU A 22 -10.43 -7.84 0.31
CA LEU A 22 -11.50 -7.50 -0.64
C LEU A 22 -12.84 -7.28 0.07
N ALA A 23 -13.20 -8.18 1.00
CA ALA A 23 -14.44 -8.07 1.76
C ALA A 23 -14.45 -6.82 2.65
N LEU A 24 -13.33 -6.50 3.30
CA LEU A 24 -13.19 -5.30 4.12
C LEU A 24 -13.33 -4.01 3.28
N LEU A 25 -12.65 -3.95 2.13
CA LEU A 25 -12.75 -2.81 1.22
C LEU A 25 -14.17 -2.64 0.68
N ALA A 26 -14.82 -3.73 0.25
CA ALA A 26 -16.19 -3.70 -0.22
C ALA A 26 -17.18 -3.24 0.86
N GLY A 27 -17.05 -3.76 2.08
CA GLY A 27 -17.92 -3.41 3.21
C GLY A 27 -17.76 -1.97 3.69
N ALA A 28 -16.55 -1.41 3.59
CA ALA A 28 -16.25 -0.04 4.01
C ALA A 28 -16.41 1.01 2.88
N GLY A 29 -16.72 0.60 1.65
CA GLY A 29 -16.69 1.48 0.48
C GLY A 29 -15.28 2.02 0.17
N GLY A 30 -14.24 1.28 0.56
CA GLY A 30 -12.84 1.63 0.28
C GLY A 30 -12.49 1.37 -1.19
N ASP A 31 -11.75 2.28 -1.80
CA ASP A 31 -11.25 2.15 -3.17
C ASP A 31 -9.84 1.53 -3.18
N PRO A 32 -9.67 0.28 -3.63
CA PRO A 32 -8.37 -0.37 -3.69
C PRO A 32 -7.36 0.41 -4.56
N ALA A 33 -7.82 0.99 -5.68
CA ALA A 33 -6.96 1.71 -6.60
C ALA A 33 -6.36 2.96 -5.94
N ARG A 34 -7.14 3.62 -5.07
CA ARG A 34 -6.64 4.76 -4.28
C ARG A 34 -5.57 4.35 -3.29
N LEU A 35 -5.73 3.22 -2.59
CA LEU A 35 -4.73 2.76 -1.62
C LEU A 35 -3.45 2.29 -2.31
N LEU A 36 -3.56 1.59 -3.44
CA LEU A 36 -2.42 1.21 -4.27
C LEU A 36 -1.66 2.43 -4.81
N ALA A 37 -2.39 3.46 -5.25
CA ALA A 37 -1.78 4.71 -5.68
C ALA A 37 -1.05 5.43 -4.52
N ARG A 38 -1.62 5.43 -3.31
CA ARG A 38 -0.92 5.98 -2.13
C ARG A 38 0.40 5.24 -1.88
N HIS A 39 0.35 3.90 -1.87
CA HIS A 39 1.52 3.06 -1.67
C HIS A 39 2.61 3.32 -2.71
N ALA A 40 2.26 3.30 -3.99
CA ALA A 40 3.22 3.49 -5.07
C ALA A 40 3.85 4.90 -5.11
N PHE A 41 3.24 5.89 -4.45
CA PHE A 41 3.70 7.27 -4.42
C PHE A 41 4.33 7.68 -3.08
N GLY A 42 4.57 6.73 -2.18
CA GLY A 42 5.28 7.01 -0.92
C GLY A 42 4.41 7.43 0.26
N ASP A 43 3.09 7.33 0.14
CA ASP A 43 2.21 7.47 1.30
C ASP A 43 2.09 6.12 1.99
N TRP A 44 2.89 5.93 3.04
CA TRP A 44 2.97 4.67 3.78
C TRP A 44 1.78 4.40 4.72
N GLY A 45 0.86 5.36 4.84
CA GLY A 45 -0.27 5.29 5.76
C GLY A 45 0.15 5.30 7.22
N GLU A 46 -0.44 4.41 8.02
CA GLU A 46 -0.23 4.29 9.46
C GLU A 46 0.73 3.15 9.79
N VAL A 47 1.97 3.28 9.31
CA VAL A 47 3.11 2.47 9.76
C VAL A 47 3.95 3.24 10.78
N PRO A 48 4.66 2.57 11.71
CA PRO A 48 5.61 3.21 12.59
C PRO A 48 6.66 4.06 11.84
N PRO A 49 7.22 5.12 12.45
CA PRO A 49 8.22 5.96 11.80
C PRO A 49 9.48 5.22 11.32
N GLU A 50 9.87 4.15 12.01
CA GLU A 50 10.96 3.26 11.63
C GLU A 50 10.65 2.50 10.33
N ASP A 51 9.44 1.96 10.20
CA ASP A 51 8.98 1.24 9.01
C ASP A 51 8.83 2.20 7.81
N ALA A 52 8.37 3.42 8.06
CA ALA A 52 8.34 4.46 7.04
C ALA A 52 9.75 4.77 6.50
N ARG A 53 10.77 4.86 7.37
CA ARG A 53 12.17 5.07 6.95
C ARG A 53 12.72 3.86 6.20
N GLU A 54 12.37 2.65 6.65
CA GLU A 54 12.75 1.43 5.96
C GLU A 54 12.13 1.37 4.57
N ASN A 55 10.89 1.81 4.38
CA ASN A 55 10.28 1.94 3.05
C ASN A 55 11.05 2.91 2.15
N GLU A 56 11.44 4.09 2.65
CA GLU A 56 12.26 5.05 1.88
C GLU A 56 13.62 4.46 1.46
N LEU A 57 14.22 3.62 2.31
CA LEU A 57 15.42 2.86 1.95
C LEU A 57 15.09 1.78 0.92
N SER A 58 14.03 1.01 1.14
CA SER A 58 13.56 -0.10 0.31
C SER A 58 13.19 0.32 -1.11
N VAL A 59 12.66 1.54 -1.30
CA VAL A 59 12.44 2.14 -2.62
C VAL A 59 13.75 2.28 -3.40
N ARG A 60 14.84 2.67 -2.73
CA ARG A 60 16.15 2.90 -3.34
C ARG A 60 16.94 1.61 -3.54
N GLU A 61 16.89 0.73 -2.55
CA GLU A 61 17.72 -0.49 -2.49
C GLU A 61 17.01 -1.74 -3.02
N GLY A 62 15.70 -1.67 -3.30
CA GLY A 62 14.93 -2.79 -3.84
C GLY A 62 14.46 -3.82 -2.82
N PHE A 63 14.25 -3.43 -1.55
CA PHE A 63 13.71 -4.32 -0.51
C PHE A 63 12.18 -4.29 -0.44
N ARG A 64 11.55 -5.18 0.33
CA ARG A 64 10.09 -5.22 0.49
C ARG A 64 9.56 -3.90 1.05
N ILE A 65 8.43 -3.42 0.53
CA ILE A 65 7.77 -2.18 0.98
C ILE A 65 6.43 -2.54 1.61
N VAL A 66 6.10 -1.94 2.75
CA VAL A 66 4.87 -2.22 3.50
C VAL A 66 4.11 -0.93 3.80
N SER A 67 2.81 -0.91 3.55
CA SER A 67 1.92 0.18 3.97
C SER A 67 0.69 -0.35 4.66
N SER A 68 0.15 0.45 5.57
CA SER A 68 -1.03 0.11 6.37
C SER A 68 -2.03 1.25 6.29
N TYR A 69 -3.27 0.96 5.87
CA TYR A 69 -4.32 1.96 5.78
C TYR A 69 -5.53 1.57 6.61
N PRO A 70 -6.03 2.45 7.49
CA PRO A 70 -7.30 2.20 8.16
C PRO A 70 -8.43 2.16 7.12
N VAL A 71 -9.31 1.18 7.24
CA VAL A 71 -10.45 0.99 6.34
C VAL A 71 -11.65 0.57 7.18
N GLY A 72 -12.74 1.35 7.13
CA GLY A 72 -13.94 1.10 7.93
C GLY A 72 -13.82 1.65 9.36
N GLY A 73 -14.48 0.99 10.31
CA GLY A 73 -14.46 1.30 11.75
C GLY A 73 -13.62 0.30 12.56
N ASP A 74 -13.57 0.50 13.88
CA ASP A 74 -13.04 -0.46 14.87
C ASP A 74 -11.57 -0.91 14.66
N GLY A 75 -10.73 -0.03 14.10
CA GLY A 75 -9.29 -0.28 13.93
C GLY A 75 -8.94 -1.25 12.79
N ALA A 76 -9.92 -1.64 11.97
CA ALA A 76 -9.70 -2.46 10.79
C ALA A 76 -8.78 -1.74 9.77
N ARG A 77 -7.92 -2.52 9.11
CA ARG A 77 -6.91 -1.99 8.20
C ARG A 77 -6.61 -2.94 7.06
N VAL A 78 -6.18 -2.35 5.94
CA VAL A 78 -5.64 -3.06 4.79
C VAL A 78 -4.14 -2.83 4.76
N TRP A 79 -3.41 -3.94 4.67
CA TRP A 79 -1.97 -3.93 4.43
C TRP A 79 -1.70 -4.10 2.94
N ILE A 80 -0.82 -3.29 2.39
CA ILE A 80 -0.31 -3.43 1.03
C ILE A 80 1.19 -3.72 1.13
N ILE A 81 1.63 -4.80 0.50
CA ILE A 81 3.00 -5.30 0.61
C ILE A 81 3.52 -5.51 -0.80
N THR A 82 4.53 -4.77 -1.21
CA THR A 82 5.23 -5.02 -2.48
C THR A 82 6.51 -5.78 -2.22
N GLU A 83 6.62 -6.98 -2.79
CA GLU A 83 7.80 -7.85 -2.60
C GLU A 83 9.07 -7.20 -3.16
N ALA A 84 10.23 -7.59 -2.63
CA ALA A 84 11.54 -7.02 -2.99
C ALA A 84 11.82 -7.10 -4.51
N ASP A 85 11.43 -8.22 -5.14
CA ASP A 85 11.56 -8.45 -6.58
C ASP A 85 10.55 -7.64 -7.44
N ARG A 86 9.61 -6.94 -6.81
CA ARG A 86 8.52 -6.20 -7.46
C ARG A 86 7.66 -7.06 -8.38
N PHE A 87 7.60 -8.37 -8.16
CA PHE A 87 6.74 -9.26 -8.97
C PHE A 87 5.31 -9.29 -8.49
N SER A 88 5.06 -9.02 -7.20
CA SER A 88 3.72 -8.99 -6.64
C SER A 88 3.52 -7.91 -5.59
N THR A 89 2.31 -7.38 -5.58
CA THR A 89 1.73 -6.56 -4.52
C THR A 89 0.40 -7.15 -4.07
#